data_AF-A0A7X7XUF5-F1
#
_entry.id   AF-A0A7X7XUF5-F1
#
_cell.length_a   1.000
_cell.length_b   1.000
_cell.length_c   1.000
_cell.angle_alpha   90.00
_cell.angle_beta   90.00
_cell.angle_gamma   90.00
#
_symmetry.space_group_name_H-M   'P 1'
#
loop_
_entity.id
_entity.type
_entity.pdbx_description
1 polymer ?
#
loop_
_entity_poly.entity_id
_entity_poly.type
_entity_poly.pdbx_seq_one_letter_code
_entity_poly.pdbx_strand_id
1 'polypeptide(L)' 'MKDFGKIIIIFGIVLLLIGIIFYFFDKLPLFKLPGDIIIKRKNFTIYIPIVSMIIISIILTIIINLIFRK' A
#
# COMPACT_ATOMS: atom_id res chain seq x y z
N MET A 1 14.34 -16.53 -22.02
CA MET A 1 15.15 -16.08 -20.87
C MET A 1 14.78 -14.66 -20.40
N LYS A 2 14.59 -13.68 -21.31
CA LYS A 2 14.19 -12.31 -20.95
C LYS A 2 12.86 -12.22 -20.18
N ASP A 3 11.83 -12.96 -20.61
CA ASP A 3 10.52 -12.96 -19.93
C ASP A 3 10.59 -13.57 -18.52
N PHE A 4 11.43 -14.60 -18.36
CA PHE A 4 11.68 -15.24 -17.07
C PHE A 4 12.39 -14.28 -16.10
N GLY A 5 13.36 -13.50 -16.59
CA GLY A 5 14.00 -12.42 -15.82
C GLY A 5 13.01 -11.34 -15.39
N LYS A 6 12.08 -10.95 -16.27
CA LYS A 6 11.04 -9.96 -15.95
C LYS A 6 10.11 -10.45 -14.83
N ILE A 7 9.72 -11.73 -14.86
CA ILE A 7 8.89 -12.34 -13.80
C ILE A 7 9.61 -12.31 -12.46
N ILE A 8 10.90 -12.69 -12.42
CA ILE A 8 11.69 -12.70 -11.18
C ILE A 8 11.80 -11.28 -10.58
N ILE A 9 12.03 -10.26 -11.42
CA ILE A 9 12.11 -8.87 -10.98
C ILE A 9 10.77 -8.40 -10.40
N ILE A 10 9.65 -8.66 -11.07
CA ILE A 10 8.32 -8.29 -10.59
C ILE A 10 8.03 -8.99 -9.25
N PHE A 11 8.35 -10.27 -9.14
CA PHE A 11 8.13 -11.04 -7.92
C PHE A 11 8.95 -10.50 -6.74
N GLY A 12 10.22 -10.13 -6.98
CA GLY A 12 11.07 -9.49 -5.98
C GLY A 12 10.52 -8.14 -5.50
N ILE A 13 10.00 -7.31 -6.41
CA ILE A 13 9.37 -6.03 -6.05
C ILE A 13 8.12 -6.26 -5.20
N VAL A 14 7.27 -7.23 -5.56
CA VAL A 14 6.06 -7.57 -4.79
C VAL A 14 6.42 -8.03 -3.38
N LEU A 15 7.40 -8.94 -3.24
CA LEU A 15 7.88 -9.40 -1.94
C LEU A 15 8.46 -8.26 -1.09
N LEU A 16 9.21 -7.35 -1.70
CA LEU A 16 9.77 -6.19 -1.02
C LEU A 16 8.67 -5.26 -0.50
N LEU A 17 7.63 -4.99 -1.32
CA LEU A 17 6.47 -4.20 -0.90
C LEU A 17 5.72 -4.87 0.26
N ILE A 18 5.49 -6.18 0.19
CA ILE A 18 4.87 -6.94 1.28
C ILE A 18 5.74 -6.86 2.55
N GLY A 19 7.04 -7.05 2.42
CA GLY A 19 7.98 -6.96 3.54
C GLY A 19 7.99 -5.58 4.20
N ILE A 20 7.94 -4.50 3.41
CA ILE A 20 7.80 -3.13 3.92
C ILE A 20 6.46 -2.96 4.63
N ILE A 21 5.35 -3.41 4.03
CA ILE A 21 4.02 -3.33 4.65
C ILE A 21 4.04 -4.02 6.00
N PHE A 22 4.54 -5.25 6.10
CA PHE A 22 4.63 -6.01 7.36
C PHE A 22 5.60 -5.39 8.37
N TYR A 23 6.78 -4.94 7.93
CA TYR A 23 7.77 -4.31 8.81
C TYR A 23 7.22 -3.04 9.46
N PHE A 24 6.48 -2.25 8.69
CA PHE A 24 5.82 -1.07 9.20
C PHE A 24 4.45 -1.37 9.79
N PHE A 25 3.84 -2.54 9.59
CA PHE A 25 2.49 -2.87 10.06
C PHE A 25 2.37 -2.75 11.58
N ASP A 26 3.39 -3.21 12.32
CA ASP A 26 3.42 -3.14 13.78
C ASP A 26 3.76 -1.72 14.30
N LYS A 27 4.38 -0.88 13.47
CA LYS A 27 4.77 0.50 13.81
C LYS A 27 3.83 1.56 13.27
N LEU A 28 3.01 1.21 12.28
CA LEU A 28 1.95 2.01 11.74
C LEU A 28 0.79 1.84 12.71
N PRO A 29 0.40 2.89 13.46
CA PRO A 29 -0.93 2.88 14.02
C PRO A 29 -1.88 2.85 12.83
N LEU A 30 -2.35 1.66 12.46
CA LEU A 30 -3.47 1.48 11.54
C LEU A 30 -4.55 2.44 12.06
N PHE A 31 -4.87 3.46 11.25
CA PHE A 31 -5.73 4.63 11.56
C PHE A 31 -5.13 5.91 12.17
N LYS A 32 -3.87 5.98 12.64
CA LYS A 32 -3.23 7.24 13.09
C LYS A 32 -2.01 7.63 12.25
N LEU A 33 -2.05 7.39 10.95
CA LEU A 33 -1.11 8.05 10.06
C LEU A 33 -1.37 9.58 10.09
N PRO A 34 -0.34 10.44 10.08
CA PRO A 34 -0.52 11.88 9.96
C PRO A 34 -1.26 12.17 8.63
N GLY A 35 -2.56 12.46 8.72
CA GLY A 35 -3.46 12.65 7.58
C GLY A 35 -4.68 11.71 7.52
N ASP A 36 -4.69 10.61 8.28
CA ASP A 36 -5.91 9.80 8.49
C ASP A 36 -6.76 10.46 9.59
N ILE A 37 -7.99 10.86 9.24
CA ILE A 37 -8.86 11.61 10.16
C ILE A 37 -9.67 10.61 10.97
N ILE A 38 -9.42 10.55 12.29
CA ILE A 38 -10.27 9.83 13.23
C ILE A 38 -11.15 10.83 13.97
N ILE A 39 -12.46 10.75 13.77
CA ILE A 39 -13.45 11.50 14.55
C ILE A 39 -14.01 10.57 15.61
N LYS A 40 -13.51 10.67 16.85
CA LYS A 40 -14.06 9.96 18.02
C LYS A 40 -15.04 10.84 18.80
N ARG A 41 -16.29 10.38 18.92
CA ARG A 41 -17.34 10.91 19.81
C ARG A 41 -17.80 9.82 20.78
N LYS A 42 -18.51 10.24 21.84
CA LYS A 42 -18.93 9.39 22.98
C LYS A 42 -19.56 8.04 22.60
N ASN A 43 -20.30 7.98 21.48
CA ASN A 43 -20.95 6.75 20.97
C ASN A 43 -20.58 6.43 19.51
N PHE A 44 -19.62 7.13 18.89
CA PHE A 44 -19.41 7.03 17.45
C PHE A 44 -17.96 7.32 17.07
N THR A 45 -17.38 6.48 16.21
CA THR A 45 -16.04 6.68 15.67
C THR A 45 -16.08 6.58 14.15
N ILE A 46 -15.69 7.65 13.45
CA ILE A 46 -15.44 7.62 12.00
C ILE A 46 -13.94 7.54 11.77
N TYR A 47 -13.56 6.62 10.88
CA TYR A 47 -12.22 6.53 10.33
C TYR A 47 -12.25 6.99 8.87
N ILE A 48 -11.46 8.00 8.53
CA ILE A 48 -11.31 8.50 7.15
C ILE A 48 -9.84 8.31 6.74
N PRO A 49 -9.49 7.14 6.17
CA PRO A 49 -8.11 6.78 5.87
C PRO A 49 -7.66 7.33 4.50
N ILE A 50 -7.60 8.66 4.36
CA ILE A 50 -7.30 9.36 3.10
C ILE A 50 -5.90 9.01 2.59
N VAL A 51 -4.89 9.08 3.47
CA VAL A 51 -3.50 8.89 3.07
C VAL A 51 -3.27 7.43 2.68
N SER A 52 -3.84 6.50 3.45
CA SER A 52 -3.80 5.07 3.16
C SER A 52 -4.39 4.75 1.79
N MET A 53 -5.54 5.34 1.44
CA MET A 53 -6.19 5.12 0.14
C MET A 53 -5.39 5.70 -1.04
N ILE A 54 -4.73 6.85 -0.84
CA ILE A 54 -3.85 7.45 -1.86
C ILE A 54 -2.65 6.54 -2.14
N ILE A 55 -2.00 6.03 -1.09
CA ILE A 55 -0.84 5.13 -1.23
C ILE A 55 -1.23 3.86 -1.99
N ILE A 56 -2.35 3.24 -1.60
CA ILE A 56 -2.88 2.05 -2.28
C ILE A 56 -3.15 2.35 -3.76
N SER A 57 -3.78 3.49 -4.07
CA SER A 57 -4.07 3.88 -5.45
C SER A 57 -2.81 4.06 -6.30
N ILE A 58 -1.77 4.71 -5.77
CA ILE A 58 -0.50 4.92 -6.47
C ILE A 58 0.20 3.58 -6.75
N ILE A 59 0.27 2.70 -5.74
CA ILE A 59 0.89 1.36 -5.89
C ILE A 59 0.14 0.56 -6.96
N LEU A 60 -1.19 0.51 -6.87
CA LEU A 60 -2.00 -0.23 -7.81
C LEU A 60 -1.87 0.33 -9.23
N THR A 61 -1.80 1.65 -9.37
CA THR A 61 -1.56 2.33 -10.64
C THR A 61 -0.20 1.96 -11.23
N ILE A 62 0.87 1.96 -10.42
CA ILE A 62 2.22 1.57 -10.86
C ILE A 62 2.24 0.11 -11.31
N ILE A 63 1.62 -0.79 -10.55
CA ILE A 63 1.55 -2.22 -10.87
C ILE A 63 0.80 -2.45 -12.18
N ILE A 64 -0.40 -1.87 -12.32
CA ILE A 64 -1.21 -1.97 -13.53
C ILE A 64 -0.44 -1.40 -14.72
N ASN A 65 0.17 -0.23 -14.57
CA ASN A 65 0.93 0.41 -15.62
C ASN A 65 2.15 -0.43 -16.05
N LEU A 66 2.87 -1.06 -15.11
CA LEU A 66 4.02 -1.91 -15.41
C LEU A 66 3.65 -3.24 -16.09
N ILE A 67 2.47 -3.79 -15.77
CA ILE A 67 1.99 -5.07 -16.30
C ILE A 67 1.27 -4.89 -17.65
N PHE A 68 0.38 -3.90 -17.74
CA PHE A 68 -0.51 -3.70 -18.89
C PHE A 68 0.03 -2.72 -19.92
N ARG A 69 0.91 -1.79 -19.53
CA ARG A 69 1.58 -0.91 -20.48
C ARG A 69 2.88 -1.58 -20.91
N LYS A 70 2.76 -2.33 -22.01
CA LYS A 70 3.88 -2.90 -22.75
C LYS A 70 4.73 -1.79 -23.36
#